data_AF-A0A6B3EYR0-F1
#
_entry.id   AF-A0A6B3EYR0-F1
#
_cell.length_a   1.000
_cell.length_b   1.000
_cell.length_c   1.000
_cell.angle_alpha   90.00
_cell.angle_beta   90.00
_cell.angle_gamma   90.00
#
_symmetry.space_group_name_H-M   'P 1'
#
loop_
_entity.id
_entity.type
_entity.pdbx_description
1 polymer ?
#
loop_
_entity_poly.entity_id
_entity_poly.type
_entity_poly.pdbx_seq_one_letter_code
_entity_poly.pdbx_strand_id
1 'polypeptide(L)'
;VPRTRKARLRVAKADPWSVMKVSFLLSIALGICTIVASAVLWMVMDAMGVFSTVGDTVAEATSSSDGGGFDLESFLSLPRVLMFTSVIAIIDVVLMTAL
;
A
#
# COMPACT_ATOMS: atom_id res chain seq x y z
N VAL A 1 43.59 -14.76 44.09
CA VAL A 1 43.33 -13.71 43.07
C VAL A 1 42.60 -14.37 41.89
N PRO A 2 41.33 -14.06 41.60
CA PRO A 2 40.60 -14.74 40.53
C PRO A 2 41.03 -14.22 39.15
N ARG A 3 41.37 -15.13 38.22
CA ARG A 3 41.77 -14.80 36.83
C ARG A 3 40.52 -14.45 36.01
N THR A 4 40.41 -13.21 35.57
CA THR A 4 39.33 -12.73 34.70
C THR A 4 39.50 -13.31 33.28
N ARG A 5 38.53 -14.10 32.81
CA ARG A 5 38.47 -14.56 31.42
C ARG A 5 37.87 -13.46 30.57
N LYS A 6 38.68 -12.85 29.70
CA LYS A 6 38.23 -11.85 28.74
C LYS A 6 37.62 -12.55 27.53
N ALA A 7 36.30 -12.57 27.43
CA ALA A 7 35.60 -12.93 26.20
C ALA A 7 35.66 -11.74 25.23
N ARG A 8 36.32 -11.90 24.08
CA ARG A 8 36.26 -10.91 23.00
C ARG A 8 34.94 -11.11 22.25
N LEU A 9 33.87 -10.51 22.75
CA LEU A 9 32.65 -10.31 21.98
C LEU A 9 32.96 -9.33 20.85
N ARG A 10 33.45 -9.86 19.73
CA ARG A 10 33.32 -9.17 18.45
C ARG A 10 31.82 -9.13 18.20
N VAL A 11 31.23 -7.94 18.22
CA VAL A 11 29.90 -7.72 17.69
C VAL A 11 29.90 -8.40 16.33
N ALA A 12 29.16 -9.51 16.25
CA ALA A 12 29.05 -10.28 15.04
C ALA A 12 28.57 -9.29 13.99
N LYS A 13 29.39 -9.18 12.95
CA LYS A 13 29.07 -8.53 11.69
C LYS A 13 27.54 -8.42 11.54
N ALA A 14 27.03 -7.20 11.48
CA ALA A 14 25.80 -7.00 10.73
C ALA A 14 26.18 -7.37 9.29
N ASP A 15 26.11 -8.68 9.01
CA ASP A 15 26.49 -9.19 7.70
C ASP A 15 25.51 -8.55 6.73
N PRO A 16 26.01 -7.82 5.71
CA PRO A 16 25.15 -7.18 4.72
C PRO A 16 24.14 -8.15 4.10
N TRP A 17 24.49 -9.44 4.10
CA TRP A 17 23.66 -10.56 3.66
C TRP A 17 22.42 -10.83 4.53
N SER A 18 22.50 -10.59 5.85
CA SER A 18 21.36 -10.69 6.76
C SER A 18 20.41 -9.52 6.58
N VAL A 19 20.96 -8.31 6.50
CA VAL A 19 20.19 -7.08 6.25
C VAL A 19 19.41 -7.20 4.94
N MET A 20 20.06 -7.69 3.86
CA MET A 20 19.44 -7.84 2.54
C MET A 20 18.23 -8.80 2.52
N LYS A 21 18.22 -9.84 3.37
CA LYS A 21 17.07 -10.76 3.47
C LYS A 21 15.94 -10.23 4.34
N VAL A 22 16.30 -9.61 5.47
CA VAL A 22 15.31 -9.08 6.41
C VAL A 22 14.62 -7.84 5.83
N SER A 23 15.36 -6.96 5.14
CA SER A 23 14.78 -5.80 4.46
C SER A 23 13.84 -6.21 3.32
N PHE A 24 14.20 -7.24 2.55
CA PHE A 24 13.36 -7.76 1.47
C PHE A 24 12.02 -8.32 2.00
N LEU A 25 12.07 -9.12 3.07
CA LEU A 25 10.85 -9.64 3.71
C LEU A 25 10.00 -8.53 4.32
N LEU A 26 10.63 -7.56 5.00
CA LEU A 26 9.94 -6.42 5.59
C LEU A 26 9.26 -5.54 4.52
N SER A 27 9.94 -5.30 3.41
CA SER A 27 9.42 -4.52 2.30
C SER A 27 8.19 -5.18 1.68
N ILE A 28 8.26 -6.48 1.36
CA ILE A 28 7.09 -7.23 0.86
C ILE A 28 5.93 -7.20 1.87
N ALA A 29 6.21 -7.33 3.16
CA ALA A 29 5.18 -7.25 4.18
C ALA A 29 4.47 -5.89 4.18
N LEU A 30 5.21 -4.79 4.04
CA LEU A 30 4.65 -3.44 3.89
C LEU A 30 3.84 -3.29 2.60
N GLY A 31 4.35 -3.80 1.47
CA GLY A 31 3.62 -3.77 0.19
C GLY A 31 2.29 -4.54 0.22
N ILE A 32 2.25 -5.70 0.88
CA ILE A 32 0.99 -6.44 1.04
C ILE A 32 0.05 -5.71 2.00
N CYS A 33 0.60 -5.11 3.07
CA CYS A 33 -0.18 -4.36 4.05
C CYS A 33 -0.91 -3.17 3.40
N THR A 34 -0.26 -2.43 2.49
CA THR A 34 -0.88 -1.30 1.78
C THR A 34 -1.97 -1.75 0.82
N ILE A 35 -1.81 -2.88 0.12
CA ILE A 35 -2.85 -3.46 -0.72
C ILE A 35 -4.08 -3.81 0.12
N VAL A 36 -3.89 -4.52 1.24
CA VAL A 36 -5.01 -4.88 2.13
C VAL A 36 -5.68 -3.63 2.71
N ALA A 37 -4.89 -2.64 3.14
CA ALA A 37 -5.43 -1.38 3.65
C ALA A 37 -6.28 -0.65 2.59
N SER A 38 -5.83 -0.60 1.33
CA SER A 38 -6.60 0.00 0.24
C SER A 38 -7.89 -0.75 -0.06
N ALA A 39 -7.87 -2.09 0.00
CA ALA A 39 -9.06 -2.92 -0.19
C ALA A 39 -10.11 -2.64 0.88
N VAL A 40 -9.68 -2.58 2.15
CA VAL A 40 -10.55 -2.26 3.28
C VAL A 40 -11.10 -0.85 3.16
N LEU A 41 -10.26 0.14 2.83
CA LEU A 41 -10.68 1.52 2.66
C LEU A 41 -11.74 1.64 1.56
N TRP A 42 -11.56 0.95 0.44
CA TRP A 42 -12.55 0.90 -0.62
C TRP A 42 -13.89 0.32 -0.14
N MET A 43 -13.86 -0.82 0.58
CA MET A 43 -15.09 -1.43 1.11
C MET A 43 -15.82 -0.50 2.09
N VAL A 44 -15.08 0.27 2.89
CA VAL A 44 -15.66 1.24 3.82
C VAL A 44 -16.31 2.41 3.06
N MET A 45 -15.67 2.93 2.00
CA MET A 45 -16.23 3.98 1.16
C MET A 45 -17.49 3.52 0.41
N ASP A 46 -17.48 2.28 -0.09
CA ASP A 46 -18.62 1.64 -0.74
C ASP A 46 -19.79 1.46 0.23
N ALA A 47 -19.53 0.94 1.43
CA ALA A 47 -20.55 0.78 2.47
C ALA A 47 -21.16 2.11 2.95
N MET A 48 -20.40 3.21 2.90
CA MET A 48 -20.90 4.55 3.20
C MET A 48 -21.61 5.24 2.02
N GLY A 49 -21.67 4.60 0.85
CA GLY A 49 -22.33 5.17 -0.34
C GLY A 49 -21.64 6.41 -0.90
N VAL A 50 -20.33 6.57 -0.66
CA VAL A 50 -19.56 7.75 -1.10
C VAL A 50 -19.59 7.86 -2.62
N PHE A 51 -19.47 6.73 -3.34
CA PHE A 51 -19.48 6.71 -4.80
C PHE A 51 -20.83 7.16 -5.40
N SER A 52 -21.95 6.86 -4.73
CA SER A 52 -23.28 7.34 -5.13
C SER A 52 -23.41 8.83 -4.94
N THR A 53 -23.07 9.34 -3.74
CA THR A 53 -23.21 10.77 -3.41
C THR A 53 -22.36 11.67 -4.32
N VAL A 54 -21.13 11.24 -4.65
CA VAL A 54 -20.26 11.97 -5.59
C VAL A 54 -20.81 11.86 -7.02
N GLY A 55 -21.43 10.73 -7.39
CA GLY A 55 -22.09 10.54 -8.68
C GLY A 55 -23.24 11.51 -8.88
N ASP A 56 -24.08 11.65 -7.86
CA ASP A 56 -25.22 12.56 -7.87
C ASP A 56 -24.75 14.03 -7.94
N THR A 57 -23.72 14.40 -7.17
CA THR A 57 -23.14 15.76 -7.18
C THR A 57 -22.51 16.10 -8.54
N VAL A 58 -21.79 15.16 -9.14
CA VAL A 58 -21.17 15.34 -10.47
C VAL A 58 -22.22 15.37 -11.56
N ALA A 59 -23.27 14.54 -11.47
CA ALA A 59 -24.38 14.55 -12.40
C ALA A 59 -25.14 15.89 -12.35
N GLU A 60 -25.37 16.45 -11.16
CA GLU A 60 -26.02 17.74 -11.00
C GLU A 60 -25.16 18.92 -11.46
N ALA A 61 -23.83 18.84 -11.32
CA ALA A 61 -22.91 19.83 -11.88
C ALA A 61 -22.80 19.72 -13.42
N THR A 62 -22.87 18.51 -13.96
CA THR A 62 -22.65 18.21 -15.39
C THR A 62 -23.96 18.22 -16.21
N SER A 63 -25.14 18.20 -15.56
CA SER A 63 -26.45 18.30 -16.20
C SER A 63 -26.69 19.62 -16.95
N SER A 64 -25.75 20.57 -16.88
CA SER A 64 -25.72 21.75 -17.72
C SER A 64 -25.10 21.52 -19.11
N SER A 65 -24.42 20.39 -19.38
CA SER A 65 -23.58 20.26 -20.58
C SER A 65 -23.65 18.97 -21.40
N ASP A 66 -24.19 17.82 -20.96
CA ASP A 66 -24.66 16.73 -21.86
C ASP A 66 -25.16 15.52 -21.05
N GLY A 67 -26.35 15.02 -21.41
CA GLY A 67 -27.10 13.99 -20.68
C GLY A 67 -26.53 12.57 -20.79
N GLY A 68 -25.47 12.27 -20.03
CA GLY A 68 -24.97 10.92 -19.81
C GLY A 68 -24.39 10.79 -18.41
N GLY A 69 -25.10 10.12 -17.50
CA GLY A 69 -24.69 9.91 -16.12
C GLY A 69 -23.29 9.31 -16.02
N PHE A 70 -22.41 9.98 -15.28
CA PHE A 70 -21.05 9.50 -15.06
C PHE A 70 -21.08 8.41 -13.99
N ASP A 71 -21.00 7.13 -14.40
CA ASP A 71 -20.91 5.99 -13.48
C ASP A 71 -19.54 5.97 -12.78
N LEU A 72 -19.43 6.74 -11.70
CA LEU A 72 -18.26 6.75 -10.82
C LEU A 72 -17.95 5.38 -10.23
N GLU A 73 -18.97 4.56 -10.00
CA GLU A 73 -18.81 3.21 -9.47
C GLU A 73 -18.09 2.29 -10.48
N SER A 74 -18.42 2.42 -11.77
CA SER A 74 -17.67 1.78 -12.88
C SER A 74 -16.25 2.36 -13.00
N PHE A 75 -16.11 3.66 -12.78
CA PHE A 75 -14.82 4.35 -12.87
C PHE A 75 -13.85 3.99 -11.73
N LEU A 76 -14.34 3.87 -10.50
CA LEU A 76 -13.60 3.54 -9.27
C LEU A 76 -13.88 2.11 -8.78
N SER A 77 -14.15 1.19 -9.70
CA SER A 77 -14.43 -0.22 -9.37
C SER A 77 -13.30 -0.89 -8.58
N LEU A 78 -13.66 -1.81 -7.68
CA LEU A 78 -12.76 -2.61 -6.85
C LEU A 78 -11.54 -3.15 -7.60
N PRO A 79 -11.72 -3.82 -8.77
CA PRO A 79 -10.60 -4.39 -9.51
C PRO A 79 -9.62 -3.32 -10.00
N ARG A 80 -10.11 -2.14 -10.37
CA ARG A 80 -9.26 -1.06 -10.86
C ARG A 80 -8.45 -0.44 -9.73
N VAL A 81 -9.07 -0.16 -8.59
CA VAL A 81 -8.37 0.38 -7.41
C VAL A 81 -7.29 -0.59 -6.93
N LEU A 82 -7.61 -1.89 -6.85
CA LEU A 82 -6.64 -2.91 -6.47
C LEU A 82 -5.47 -3.03 -7.46
N MET A 83 -5.73 -2.95 -8.77
CA MET A 83 -4.68 -2.96 -9.78
C MET A 83 -3.75 -1.75 -9.66
N PHE A 84 -4.30 -0.55 -9.50
CA PHE A 84 -3.48 0.66 -9.30
C PHE A 84 -2.67 0.60 -8.00
N THR A 85 -3.31 0.23 -6.89
CA THR A 85 -2.59 0.10 -5.61
C THR A 85 -1.52 -0.99 -5.66
N SER A 86 -1.77 -2.10 -6.35
CA SER A 86 -0.76 -3.16 -6.52
C SER A 86 0.47 -2.65 -7.26
N VAL A 87 0.30 -1.87 -8.34
CA VAL A 87 1.42 -1.28 -9.07
C VAL A 87 2.21 -0.32 -8.18
N ILE A 88 1.53 0.56 -7.45
CA ILE A 88 2.16 1.50 -6.52
C ILE A 88 2.91 0.75 -5.40
N ALA A 89 2.30 -0.30 -4.84
CA ALA A 89 2.91 -1.11 -3.80
C ALA A 89 4.19 -1.82 -4.30
N ILE A 90 4.19 -2.33 -5.53
CA ILE A 90 5.40 -2.92 -6.12
C ILE A 90 6.50 -1.86 -6.28
N ILE A 91 6.16 -0.65 -6.73
CA ILE A 91 7.11 0.45 -6.86
C ILE A 91 7.70 0.81 -5.49
N ASP A 92 6.87 0.95 -4.47
CA ASP A 92 7.29 1.27 -3.10
C ASP A 92 8.21 0.19 -2.52
N VAL A 93 7.88 -1.09 -2.73
CA VAL A 93 8.71 -2.23 -2.34
C VAL A 93 10.09 -2.18 -3.00
N VAL A 94 10.13 -1.90 -4.31
CA VAL A 94 11.38 -1.78 -5.06
C VAL A 94 12.21 -0.60 -4.58
N LEU A 95 11.59 0.57 -4.38
CA LEU A 95 12.28 1.76 -3.88
C LEU A 95 12.87 1.52 -2.49
N MET A 96 12.10 0.93 -1.58
CA MET A 96 12.56 0.66 -0.20
C MET A 96 13.61 -0.46 -0.12
N THR A 97 13.67 -1.36 -1.11
CA THR A 97 14.72 -2.39 -1.19
C THR A 97 15.98 -1.87 -1.88
N ALA A 98 15.85 -0.90 -2.79
CA ALA A 98 16.96 -0.33 -3.56
C ALA A 98 17.69 0.83 -2.85
N LEU A 99 17.03 1.51 -1.91
CA LEU A 99 17.56 2.64 -1.13
C LEU A 99 18.18 2.16 0.20
#